data_AF-A0A967BVY5-F1
#
_entry.id   AF-A0A967BVY5-F1
#
_cell.length_a   1.000
_cell.length_b   1.000
_cell.length_c   1.000
_cell.angle_alpha   90.00
_cell.angle_beta   90.00
_cell.angle_gamma   90.00
#
_symmetry.space_group_name_H-M   'P 1'
#
loop_
_entity.id
_entity.type
_entity.pdbx_description
1 polymer ?
#
loop_
_entity_poly.entity_id
_entity_poly.type
_entity_poly.pdbx_seq_one_letter_code
_entity_poly.pdbx_strand_id
1 'polypeptide(L)'
;MENVIDQGDVDLRVRIGGLHLQNPVLTASGTFGYGRELTAFVNPARLGGIVAKGISLAPRPGNPPPRVVETACGMLNAIGLE
;
A
#
# COMPACT_ATOMS: atom_id res chain seq x y z
N MET A 1 3.83 41.23 11.91
CA MET A 1 3.07 40.87 10.70
C MET A 1 3.67 39.56 10.24
N GLU A 2 2.98 38.46 10.48
CA GLU A 2 3.51 37.11 10.31
C GLU A 2 3.92 36.90 8.85
N ASN A 3 5.13 36.37 8.65
CA ASN A 3 5.61 35.93 7.34
C ASN A 3 4.73 34.77 6.89
N VAL A 4 3.73 35.06 6.07
CA VAL A 4 3.01 34.07 5.28
C VAL A 4 4.00 33.54 4.24
N ILE A 5 4.62 32.41 4.54
CA ILE A 5 5.30 31.62 3.51
C ILE A 5 4.19 31.13 2.60
N ASP A 6 4.12 31.68 1.39
CA ASP A 6 3.41 31.08 0.27
C ASP A 6 4.09 29.73 -0.03
N GLN A 7 3.66 28.69 0.67
CA GLN A 7 4.07 27.33 0.36
C GLN A 7 3.31 26.91 -0.90
N GLY A 8 3.88 27.26 -2.05
CA GLY A 8 3.41 26.76 -3.34
C GLY A 8 3.28 25.25 -3.27
N ASP A 9 2.05 24.77 -3.45
CA ASP A 9 1.70 23.37 -3.28
C ASP A 9 2.53 22.51 -4.26
N VAL A 10 3.23 21.50 -3.74
CA VAL A 10 4.09 20.63 -4.57
C VAL A 10 3.21 19.66 -5.34
N ASP A 11 3.25 19.72 -6.67
CA ASP A 11 2.53 18.77 -7.52
C ASP A 11 3.17 17.38 -7.44
N LEU A 12 2.48 16.45 -6.78
CA LEU A 12 2.92 15.06 -6.62
C LEU A 12 2.38 14.12 -7.70
N ARG A 13 1.58 14.59 -8.67
CA ARG A 13 0.97 13.71 -9.68
C ARG A 13 2.03 12.99 -10.51
N VAL A 14 1.81 11.70 -10.77
CA VAL A 14 2.73 10.87 -11.57
C VAL A 14 2.00 10.06 -12.63
N ARG A 15 2.73 9.69 -13.69
CA ARG A 15 2.28 8.76 -14.73
C ARG A 15 3.15 7.52 -14.75
N ILE A 16 2.53 6.34 -14.59
CA ILE A 16 3.21 5.04 -14.63
C ILE A 16 2.51 4.20 -15.70
N GLY A 17 3.18 4.01 -16.85
CA GLY A 17 2.55 3.38 -18.02
C GLY A 17 1.28 4.14 -18.45
N GLY A 18 0.14 3.45 -18.43
CA GLY A 18 -1.19 4.02 -18.70
C GLY A 18 -1.90 4.63 -17.49
N LEU A 19 -1.33 4.53 -16.29
CA LEU A 19 -1.96 5.02 -15.06
C LEU A 19 -1.58 6.49 -14.80
N HIS A 20 -2.59 7.28 -14.43
CA HIS A 20 -2.43 8.64 -13.90
C HIS A 20 -2.79 8.63 -12.42
N LEU A 21 -1.82 8.91 -11.55
CA LEU A 21 -1.99 8.84 -10.11
C LEU A 21 -1.89 10.25 -9.51
N GLN A 22 -2.74 10.53 -8.52
CA GLN A 22 -2.75 11.82 -7.83
C GLN A 22 -1.46 12.08 -7.02
N ASN A 23 -0.75 11.03 -6.63
CA ASN A 23 0.54 11.06 -5.97
C ASN A 23 1.27 9.71 -6.17
N PRO A 24 2.57 9.56 -5.86
CA PRO A 24 3.33 8.34 -6.11
C PRO A 24 3.21 7.30 -4.99
N VAL A 25 2.35 7.49 -3.99
CA VAL A 25 2.24 6.59 -2.84
C VAL A 25 1.21 5.50 -3.14
N LEU A 26 1.67 4.26 -3.23
CA LEU A 26 0.81 3.09 -3.39
C LEU A 26 1.05 2.09 -2.25
N THR A 27 0.06 1.26 -1.95
CA THR A 27 0.26 0.12 -1.06
C THR A 27 1.11 -0.93 -1.75
N ALA A 28 1.95 -1.65 -0.99
CA ALA A 28 2.57 -2.87 -1.50
C ALA A 28 1.51 -3.98 -1.60
N SER A 29 1.66 -4.88 -2.58
CA SER A 29 0.76 -6.03 -2.70
C SER A 29 0.79 -6.88 -1.43
N GLY A 30 -0.38 -7.27 -0.93
CA GLY A 30 -0.51 -8.14 0.23
C GLY A 30 -0.35 -7.46 1.60
N THR A 31 -0.08 -6.15 1.65
CA THR A 31 -0.01 -5.40 2.93
C THR A 31 -1.29 -4.67 3.28
N PHE A 32 -2.24 -4.56 2.33
CA PHE A 32 -3.46 -3.77 2.47
C PHE A 32 -4.73 -4.55 2.02
N GLY A 33 -4.67 -5.89 2.01
CA GLY A 33 -5.79 -6.72 1.59
C GLY A 33 -6.34 -6.35 0.21
N TYR A 34 -7.64 -6.05 0.15
CA TYR A 34 -8.35 -5.59 -1.04
C TYR A 34 -8.82 -4.12 -0.93
N GLY A 35 -8.30 -3.34 0.01
CA GLY A 35 -8.55 -1.90 0.11
C GLY A 35 -9.58 -1.48 1.16
N ARG A 36 -10.26 -2.41 1.81
CA ARG A 36 -11.34 -2.12 2.78
C ARG A 36 -10.93 -2.36 4.22
N GLU A 37 -9.96 -3.23 4.43
CA GLU A 37 -9.57 -3.77 5.73
C GLU A 37 -8.94 -2.69 6.63
N LEU A 38 -8.33 -1.67 6.03
CA LEU A 38 -7.61 -0.61 6.73
C LEU A 38 -8.30 0.75 6.63
N THR A 39 -9.56 0.82 6.17
CA THR A 39 -10.31 2.09 6.06
C THR A 39 -10.59 2.73 7.42
N ALA A 40 -10.56 1.95 8.50
CA ALA A 40 -10.66 2.46 9.86
C ALA A 40 -9.42 3.28 10.29
N PHE A 41 -8.28 3.08 9.62
CA PHE A 41 -7.01 3.73 9.96
C PHE A 41 -6.57 4.77 8.90
N VAL A 42 -6.87 4.52 7.63
CA VAL A 42 -6.45 5.37 6.51
C VAL A 42 -7.60 5.52 5.52
N ASN A 43 -7.90 6.76 5.11
CA ASN A 43 -8.79 7.02 3.98
C ASN A 43 -8.07 6.64 2.66
N PRO A 44 -8.51 5.59 1.94
CA PRO A 44 -7.83 5.13 0.72
C PRO A 44 -7.82 6.17 -0.39
N ALA A 45 -8.78 7.12 -0.39
CA ALA A 45 -8.85 8.19 -1.39
C ALA A 45 -7.66 9.17 -1.34
N ARG A 46 -6.79 9.09 -0.32
CA ARG A 46 -5.55 9.88 -0.24
C ARG A 46 -4.36 9.22 -0.92
N LEU A 47 -4.44 7.91 -1.20
CA LEU A 47 -3.35 7.17 -1.83
C LEU A 47 -3.37 7.38 -3.35
N GLY A 48 -2.19 7.34 -3.97
CA GLY A 48 -2.07 7.29 -5.43
C GLY A 48 -2.74 6.04 -6.01
N GLY A 49 -2.68 4.92 -5.29
CA GLY A 49 -3.39 3.69 -5.65
C GLY A 49 -3.24 2.58 -4.61
N ILE A 50 -4.01 1.50 -4.79
CA ILE A 50 -3.94 0.28 -3.98
C ILE A 50 -3.49 -0.86 -4.89
N VAL A 51 -2.46 -1.58 -4.47
CA VAL A 51 -2.05 -2.85 -5.09
C VAL A 51 -2.63 -3.97 -4.25
N ALA A 52 -3.65 -4.64 -4.78
CA ALA A 52 -4.30 -5.77 -4.12
C ALA A 52 -3.33 -6.94 -3.91
N LYS A 53 -3.68 -7.86 -3.01
CA LYS A 53 -2.94 -9.11 -2.83
C LYS A 53 -2.86 -9.90 -4.14
N GLY A 54 -1.71 -10.54 -4.39
CA GLY A 54 -1.55 -11.45 -5.51
C GLY A 54 -2.58 -12.58 -5.45
N ILE A 55 -3.18 -12.88 -6.60
CA ILE A 55 -4.18 -13.93 -6.76
C ILE A 55 -3.60 -15.11 -7.55
N SER A 56 -4.12 -16.31 -7.31
CA SER A 56 -3.81 -17.51 -8.09
C SER A 56 -5.06 -18.05 -8.77
N LEU A 57 -4.87 -18.84 -9.85
CA LEU A 57 -5.98 -19.44 -10.61
C LEU A 57 -6.90 -20.30 -9.73
N ALA A 58 -6.31 -21.09 -8.85
CA ALA A 58 -7.01 -21.89 -7.85
C ALA A 58 -6.77 -21.31 -6.45
N PRO A 59 -7.69 -21.51 -5.49
CA PRO A 59 -7.48 -21.12 -4.09
C PRO A 59 -6.21 -21.74 -3.51
N ARG A 60 -5.48 -20.97 -2.71
CA ARG A 60 -4.27 -21.43 -2.01
C ARG A 60 -4.43 -21.20 -0.50
N PRO A 61 -4.15 -22.21 0.34
CA PRO A 61 -4.27 -22.07 1.80
C PRO A 61 -3.13 -21.25 2.44
N GLY A 62 -2.11 -20.88 1.66
CA GLY A 62 -0.87 -20.30 2.20
C GLY A 62 0.10 -21.36 2.73
N ASN A 63 1.21 -20.89 3.30
CA ASN A 63 2.20 -21.76 3.95
C ASN A 63 1.80 -22.05 5.42
N PRO A 64 2.27 -23.18 5.99
CA PRO A 64 2.07 -23.48 7.42
C PRO A 64 2.65 -22.39 8.35
N PRO A 65 2.06 -22.18 9.53
CA PRO A 65 2.65 -21.30 10.55
C PRO A 65 3.92 -21.93 11.18
N PRO A 66 4.85 -21.13 11.74
CA PRO A 66 4.86 -19.67 11.74
C PRO A 66 5.25 -19.09 10.38
N ARG A 67 4.48 -18.08 9.93
CA ARG A 67 4.63 -17.45 8.61
C ARG A 67 4.98 -15.98 8.65
N VAL A 68 5.19 -15.44 9.84
CA VAL A 68 5.59 -14.06 10.12
C VAL A 68 6.53 -14.07 11.32
N VAL A 69 7.62 -13.31 11.24
CA VAL A 69 8.53 -13.08 12.37
C VAL A 69 9.09 -11.66 12.32
N GLU A 70 9.20 -11.01 13.48
CA GLU A 70 9.83 -9.70 13.62
C GLU A 70 11.35 -9.81 13.49
N THR A 71 11.98 -8.77 12.96
CA THR A 71 13.42 -8.61 12.90
C THR A 71 13.79 -7.22 13.41
N ALA A 72 15.07 -6.97 13.69
CA ALA A 72 15.53 -5.69 14.26
C ALA A 72 15.10 -4.45 13.44
N CYS A 73 14.82 -4.60 12.14
CA CYS A 73 14.47 -3.51 11.23
C CYS A 73 13.19 -3.78 10.42
N GLY A 74 12.27 -4.59 10.93
CA GLY A 74 11.01 -4.87 10.26
C GLY A 74 10.51 -6.29 10.48
N MET A 75 10.08 -6.96 9.42
CA MET A 75 9.38 -8.25 9.51
C MET A 75 9.71 -9.12 8.30
N LEU A 76 9.91 -10.41 8.53
CA LEU A 76 9.93 -11.43 7.49
C LEU A 76 8.55 -12.09 7.40
N ASN A 77 8.13 -12.42 6.18
CA ASN A 77 6.90 -13.15 5.95
C ASN A 77 7.09 -14.28 4.92
N ALA A 78 6.30 -15.33 5.09
CA ALA A 78 6.21 -16.46 4.16
C ALA A 78 4.73 -16.87 4.06
N ILE A 79 3.84 -15.94 3.68
CA ILE A 79 2.37 -16.18 3.71
C ILE A 79 1.91 -17.26 2.71
N GLY A 80 2.49 -17.30 1.50
CA GLY A 80 2.19 -18.35 0.51
C GLY A 80 0.94 -18.11 -0.37
N LEU A 81 0.52 -16.85 -0.57
CA LEU A 81 -0.67 -16.44 -1.35
C LEU A 81 -2.02 -16.94 -0.77
N GLU A 82 -2.20 -16.76 0.53
CA GLU A 82 -3.49 -16.97 1.24
C GLU A 82 -4.60 -15.99 0.82
#